data_AF-A0A2Z4WCF5-F1
#
_entry.id   AF-A0A2Z4WCF5-F1
#
_cell.length_a   1.000
_cell.length_b   1.000
_cell.length_c   1.000
_cell.angle_alpha   90.00
_cell.angle_beta   90.00
_cell.angle_gamma   90.00
#
_symmetry.space_group_name_H-M   'P 1'
#
loop_
_entity.id
_entity.type
_entity.pdbx_description
1 polymer ?
#
loop_
_entity_poly.entity_id
_entity_poly.type
_entity_poly.pdbx_seq_one_letter_code
_entity_poly.pdbx_strand_id
1 'polypeptide(L)' 'MFEFYKMFYKRALSLEDLKEACKWECITKEEFKTITGEEYTE' A
#
# COMPACT_ATOMS: atom_id res chain seq x y z
N MET A 1 10.49 3.53 -1.29
CA MET A 1 9.57 2.40 -1.03
C MET A 1 8.23 2.59 -1.75
N PHE A 2 7.59 3.74 -1.65
CA PHE A 2 6.32 4.06 -2.31
C PHE A 2 6.20 3.65 -3.80
N GLU A 3 7.14 4.07 -4.65
CA GLU A 3 7.08 3.79 -6.10
C GLU A 3 7.09 2.29 -6.42
N PHE A 4 7.72 1.46 -5.56
CA PHE A 4 7.66 0.00 -5.68
C PHE A 4 6.23 -0.48 -5.46
N TYR A 5 5.63 -0.15 -4.31
CA TYR A 5 4.26 -0.57 -4.00
C TYR A 5 3.25 -0.08 -5.05
N LYS A 6 3.41 1.14 -5.56
CA LYS A 6 2.59 1.69 -6.63
C LYS A 6 2.73 0.93 -7.96
N MET A 7 3.94 0.52 -8.34
CA MET A 7 4.20 -0.17 -9.60
C MET A 7 3.81 -1.66 -9.55
N PHE A 8 3.90 -2.29 -8.38
CA PHE A 8 3.65 -3.72 -8.19
C PHE A 8 2.24 -4.04 -7.67
N TYR A 9 1.51 -3.07 -7.12
CA TYR A 9 0.11 -3.25 -6.76
C TYR A 9 -0.73 -3.67 -7.97
N LYS A 10 -1.60 -4.68 -7.79
CA LYS A 10 -2.39 -5.36 -8.83
C LYS A 10 -1.59 -6.19 -9.85
N ARG A 11 -0.26 -6.22 -9.76
CA ARG A 11 0.59 -7.10 -10.59
C ARG A 11 1.20 -8.24 -9.81
N ALA A 12 1.81 -7.92 -8.67
CA ALA A 12 2.49 -8.87 -7.78
C ALA A 12 2.13 -8.66 -6.31
N LEU A 13 1.53 -7.52 -5.97
CA LEU A 13 1.08 -7.20 -4.61
C LEU A 13 -0.44 -7.08 -4.58
N SER A 14 -1.02 -7.69 -3.56
CA SER A 14 -2.42 -7.60 -3.19
C SER A 14 -2.70 -6.38 -2.31
N LEU A 15 -3.97 -6.18 -1.98
CA LEU A 15 -4.37 -5.13 -1.05
C LEU A 15 -3.91 -5.44 0.39
N GLU A 16 -3.85 -6.73 0.74
CA GLU A 16 -3.34 -7.19 2.05
C GLU A 16 -1.86 -6.88 2.19
N ASP A 17 -1.05 -7.09 1.14
CA ASP A 17 0.37 -6.72 1.15
C ASP A 17 0.58 -5.22 1.41
N LEU A 18 -0.31 -4.37 0.89
CA LEU A 18 -0.27 -2.94 1.15
C LEU A 18 -0.72 -2.59 2.56
N LYS A 19 -1.70 -3.31 3.11
CA LYS A 19 -2.12 -3.13 4.51
C LYS A 19 -1.00 -3.50 5.45
N GLU A 20 -0.32 -4.62 5.19
CA GLU A 20 0.88 -5.00 5.92
C GLU A 20 1.96 -3.94 5.75
N ALA A 21 2.30 -3.53 4.53
CA ALA A 21 3.30 -2.48 4.32
C ALA A 21 2.98 -1.18 5.08
N CYS A 22 1.70 -0.81 5.18
CA CYS A 22 1.26 0.32 5.98
C CYS A 22 1.39 0.07 7.49
N LYS A 23 1.11 -1.15 7.96
CA LYS A 23 1.28 -1.58 9.37
C LYS A 23 2.75 -1.64 9.79
N TRP A 24 3.64 -2.05 8.90
CA TRP A 24 5.09 -2.08 9.09
C TRP A 24 5.76 -0.72 8.83
N GLU A 25 4.97 0.36 8.68
CA GLU A 25 5.43 1.72 8.41
C GLU A 25 6.36 1.84 7.17
N CYS A 26 6.25 0.88 6.24
CA CYS A 26 6.98 0.88 4.96
C CYS A 26 6.39 1.87 3.95
N ILE A 27 5.10 2.16 4.10
CA ILE A 27 4.37 3.24 3.44
C ILE A 27 3.45 3.91 4.46
N THR A 28 3.17 5.19 4.27
CA THR A 28 2.23 5.97 5.08
C THR A 28 0.78 5.68 4.69
N LYS A 29 -0.17 6.09 5.54
CA LYS A 29 -1.62 5.97 5.24
C LYS A 29 -2.03 6.77 3.99
N GLU A 30 -1.38 7.90 3.75
CA GLU A 30 -1.58 8.72 2.54
C GLU A 30 -1.05 8.03 1.29
N GLU A 31 0.12 7.39 1.38
CA GLU A 31 0.69 6.58 0.32
C GLU A 31 -0.17 5.35 0.03
N PHE A 32 -0.64 4.64 1.05
CA PHE A 32 -1.59 3.54 0.91
C PHE A 32 -2.81 3.99 0.11
N LYS A 33 -3.45 5.10 0.53
CA LYS A 33 -4.61 5.68 -0.18
C LYS A 33 -4.30 6.08 -1.61
N THR A 34 -3.09 6.57 -1.87
CA THR A 34 -2.66 6.93 -3.23
C THR A 34 -2.48 5.71 -4.13
N ILE A 35 -2.07 4.57 -3.57
CA ILE A 35 -1.86 3.32 -4.31
C ILE A 35 -3.18 2.56 -4.52
N THR A 36 -3.96 2.40 -3.45
CA THR A 36 -5.18 1.58 -3.46
C THR A 36 -6.42 2.35 -3.90
N GLY A 37 -6.45 3.67 -3.65
CA GLY A 37 -7.66 4.47 -3.72
C GLY A 37 -8.59 4.31 -2.51
N GLU A 38 -8.20 3.50 -1.51
CA GLU A 38 -9.01 3.20 -0.32
C GLU A 38 -8.39 3.81 0.94
N GLU A 39 -9.23 4.12 1.93
CA GLU A 39 -8.73 4.52 3.24
C GLU A 39 -8.18 3.31 3.98
N TYR A 40 -7.02 3.48 4.63
CA TYR A 40 -6.45 2.44 5.46
C TYR A 40 -7.31 2.26 6.73
N THR A 41 -8.06 1.16 6.77
CA THR A 41 -8.74 0.64 7.97
C THR A 41 -7.97 -0.57 8.48
N GLU A 42 -7.53 -0.50 9.74
CA GLU A 42 -6.87 -1.58 10.48
C GLU A 42 -7.75 -2.83 10.61
#